data_AF-A0A916DB21-F1
#
_entry.id   AF-A0A916DB21-F1
#
_cell.length_a   1.000
_cell.length_b   1.000
_cell.length_c   1.000
_cell.angle_alpha   90.00
_cell.angle_beta   90.00
_cell.angle_gamma   90.00
#
_symmetry.space_group_name_H-M   'P 1'
#
loop_
_entity.id
_entity.type
_entity.pdbx_description
1 polymer ?
#
loop_
_entity_poly.entity_id
_entity_poly.type
_entity_poly.pdbx_seq_one_letter_code
_entity_poly.pdbx_strand_id
1 'polypeptide(L)'
;MPAVRQACGRLQALNKCPMQMLVFRMTPWDRLQAISNYSDHLKPELTVQTLERQANAMSDNDAASQVQKARKRLFLSINRRSKLAA
;
A
#
# COMPACT_ATOMS: atom_id res chain seq x y z
N MET A 1 -2.04 32.84 -37.22
CA MET A 1 -2.84 32.36 -36.07
C MET A 1 -4.02 31.53 -36.58
N PRO A 2 -3.94 30.19 -36.50
CA PRO A 2 -5.12 29.36 -36.28
C PRO A 2 -4.88 28.42 -35.10
N ALA A 3 -5.59 28.69 -34.02
CA ALA A 3 -5.55 27.93 -32.79
C ALA A 3 -6.51 26.72 -32.85
N VAL A 4 -6.18 25.71 -32.04
CA VAL A 4 -7.13 24.75 -31.43
C VAL A 4 -7.71 23.60 -32.27
N ARG A 5 -7.04 23.07 -33.30
CA ARG A 5 -7.47 21.81 -33.95
C ARG A 5 -6.60 20.57 -33.69
N GLN A 6 -5.54 20.69 -32.90
CA GLN A 6 -4.54 19.62 -32.74
C GLN A 6 -4.52 18.94 -31.36
N ALA A 7 -5.58 19.08 -30.57
CA ALA A 7 -5.68 18.42 -29.26
C ALA A 7 -6.59 17.17 -29.24
N CYS A 8 -7.15 16.75 -30.38
CA CYS A 8 -8.08 15.61 -30.43
C CYS A 8 -7.39 14.24 -30.67
N GLY A 9 -6.06 14.18 -30.71
CA GLY A 9 -5.31 12.93 -30.94
C GLY A 9 -4.64 12.30 -29.71
N ARG A 10 -4.72 12.92 -28.52
CA ARG A 10 -3.93 12.50 -27.33
C ARG A 10 -4.76 12.01 -26.14
N LEU A 11 -6.06 11.77 -26.30
CA LEU A 11 -6.94 11.29 -25.22
C LEU A 11 -7.22 9.79 -25.26
N GLN A 12 -6.70 9.03 -26.23
CA GLN A 12 -6.90 7.58 -26.28
C GLN A 12 -5.83 6.77 -25.51
N ALA A 13 -4.89 7.42 -24.83
CA ALA A 13 -3.87 6.76 -24.00
C ALA A 13 -4.21 6.69 -22.50
N LEU A 14 -5.36 7.23 -22.06
CA LEU A 14 -5.74 7.24 -20.64
C LEU A 14 -6.75 6.16 -20.24
N ASN A 15 -7.20 5.30 -21.17
CA ASN A 15 -8.20 4.27 -20.90
C ASN A 15 -7.64 2.86 -20.65
N LYS A 16 -6.43 2.77 -20.11
CA LYS A 16 -5.92 1.52 -19.55
C LYS A 16 -5.24 1.78 -18.22
N CYS A 17 -5.98 2.30 -17.24
CA CYS A 17 -5.66 2.02 -15.85
C CYS A 17 -5.75 0.50 -15.68
N PRO A 18 -4.65 -0.23 -15.44
CA PRO A 18 -4.68 -1.67 -15.23
C PRO A 18 -5.16 -1.94 -13.80
N MET A 19 -6.39 -1.51 -13.48
CA MET A 19 -7.07 -1.80 -12.22
C MET A 19 -7.68 -3.20 -12.26
N GLN A 20 -7.01 -4.16 -12.88
CA GLN A 20 -7.45 -5.55 -12.88
C GLN A 20 -6.19 -6.39 -12.76
N MET A 21 -6.02 -7.01 -11.57
CA MET A 21 -5.13 -8.15 -11.29
C MET A 21 -3.83 -7.92 -10.48
N LEU A 22 -3.75 -6.95 -9.57
CA LEU A 22 -2.70 -6.92 -8.52
C LEU A 22 -3.21 -6.39 -7.17
N VAL A 23 -4.39 -6.84 -6.71
CA VAL A 23 -5.04 -6.25 -5.52
C VAL A 23 -4.51 -6.78 -4.18
N PHE A 24 -3.73 -7.87 -4.15
CA PHE A 24 -3.42 -8.51 -2.86
C PHE A 24 -2.17 -7.97 -2.12
N ARG A 25 -1.36 -7.10 -2.73
CA ARG A 25 -0.05 -6.69 -2.13
C ARG A 25 0.24 -5.20 -2.01
N MET A 26 -0.64 -4.32 -2.50
CA MET A 26 -0.48 -2.88 -2.29
C MET A 26 -1.38 -2.40 -1.17
N THR A 27 -0.83 -1.62 -0.26
CA THR A 27 -1.65 -0.93 0.74
C THR A 27 -2.49 0.14 0.04
N PRO A 28 -3.65 0.53 0.60
CA PRO A 28 -4.44 1.63 0.06
C PRO A 28 -3.64 2.93 -0.13
N TRP A 29 -2.62 3.17 0.72
CA TRP A 29 -1.68 4.27 0.62
C TRP A 29 -0.78 4.18 -0.62
N ASP A 30 -0.23 2.99 -0.91
CA ASP A 30 0.59 2.77 -2.12
C ASP A 30 -0.22 2.98 -3.40
N ARG A 31 -1.50 2.59 -3.38
CA ARG A 31 -2.40 2.81 -4.51
C ARG A 31 -2.69 4.30 -4.72
N LEU A 32 -2.86 5.06 -3.64
CA LEU A 32 -3.09 6.49 -3.71
C LEU A 32 -1.89 7.22 -4.31
N GLN A 33 -0.67 6.85 -3.90
CA GLN A 33 0.56 7.42 -4.45
C GLN A 33 0.81 7.08 -5.92
N ALA A 34 0.22 5.99 -6.44
CA ALA A 34 0.34 5.62 -7.85
C ALA A 34 -0.50 6.51 -8.79
N ILE A 35 -1.36 7.38 -8.26
CA ILE A 35 -2.18 8.31 -9.04
C ILE A 35 -1.40 9.63 -9.22
N SER A 36 -1.22 10.09 -10.46
CA SER A 36 -0.60 11.40 -10.72
C SER A 36 -1.48 12.54 -10.20
N ASN A 37 -0.87 13.55 -9.55
CA ASN A 37 -1.54 14.75 -9.03
C ASN A 37 -2.63 14.49 -7.96
N TYR A 38 -2.54 13.37 -7.24
CA TYR A 38 -3.51 13.04 -6.19
C TYR A 38 -3.60 14.12 -5.08
N SER A 39 -2.51 14.86 -4.84
CA SER A 39 -2.44 15.98 -3.88
C SER A 39 -3.46 17.07 -4.16
N ASP A 40 -3.72 17.32 -5.45
CA ASP A 40 -4.59 18.43 -5.91
C ASP A 40 -6.07 18.05 -5.81
N HIS A 41 -6.33 16.77 -5.60
CA HIS A 41 -7.66 16.20 -5.38
C HIS A 41 -7.94 15.91 -3.90
N LEU A 42 -7.00 16.25 -3.01
CA LEU A 42 -7.25 16.16 -1.57
C LEU A 42 -8.22 17.26 -1.14
N LYS A 43 -9.04 16.92 -0.15
CA LYS A 43 -9.86 17.93 0.52
C LYS A 43 -8.94 18.96 1.19
N PRO A 44 -9.32 20.25 1.24
CA PRO A 44 -8.45 21.31 1.76
C PRO A 44 -8.07 21.11 3.24
N GLU A 45 -8.89 20.39 4.01
CA GLU A 45 -8.60 20.01 5.40
C GLU A 45 -7.65 18.81 5.55
N LEU A 46 -7.32 18.11 4.45
CA LEU A 46 -6.46 16.94 4.45
C LEU A 46 -5.11 17.27 3.83
N THR A 47 -4.05 17.04 4.60
CA THR A 47 -2.68 17.12 4.09
C THR A 47 -2.16 15.72 3.77
N VAL A 48 -1.25 15.65 2.80
CA VAL A 48 -0.51 14.42 2.48
C VAL A 48 0.15 13.83 3.73
N GLN A 49 0.69 14.68 4.61
CA GLN A 49 1.35 14.29 5.85
C GLN A 49 0.40 13.63 6.86
N THR A 50 -0.84 14.11 6.95
CA THR A 50 -1.87 13.50 7.82
C THR A 50 -2.23 12.10 7.30
N LEU A 51 -2.38 11.96 5.98
CA LEU A 51 -2.70 10.69 5.33
C LEU A 51 -1.56 9.67 5.45
N GLU A 52 -0.32 10.12 5.30
CA GLU A 52 0.88 9.31 5.50
C GLU A 52 0.96 8.79 6.94
N ARG A 53 0.72 9.65 7.93
CA ARG A 53 0.69 9.26 9.34
C ARG A 53 -0.40 8.21 9.62
N GLN A 54 -1.58 8.38 9.04
CA GLN A 54 -2.69 7.43 9.18
C GLN A 54 -2.39 6.10 8.50
N ALA A 55 -1.83 6.12 7.30
CA ALA A 55 -1.40 4.92 6.58
C ALA A 55 -0.36 4.13 7.39
N ASN A 56 0.64 4.82 7.93
CA ASN A 56 1.68 4.21 8.75
C ASN A 56 1.16 3.68 10.09
N ALA A 57 0.13 4.31 10.66
CA ALA A 57 -0.53 3.82 11.88
C ALA A 57 -1.41 2.58 11.63
N MET A 58 -2.01 2.46 10.44
CA MET A 58 -2.95 1.39 10.11
C MET A 58 -2.30 0.15 9.46
N SER A 59 -1.01 0.19 9.11
CA SER A 59 -0.35 -0.83 8.26
C SER A 59 0.52 -1.87 8.99
N ASP A 60 0.05 -2.55 10.03
CA ASP A 60 0.55 -3.90 10.41
C ASP A 60 1.89 -4.09 11.17
N ASN A 61 2.62 -3.06 11.60
CA ASN A 61 3.95 -3.30 12.20
C ASN A 61 3.93 -3.98 13.57
N ASP A 62 3.05 -3.54 14.47
CA ASP A 62 3.01 -4.08 15.83
C ASP A 62 2.35 -5.46 15.91
N ALA A 63 1.32 -5.69 15.09
CA ALA A 63 0.66 -6.98 14.99
C ALA A 63 1.59 -8.04 14.37
N ALA A 64 2.28 -7.69 13.27
CA ALA A 64 3.28 -8.58 12.66
C ALA A 64 4.42 -8.89 13.64
N SER A 65 4.90 -7.90 14.39
CA SER A 65 5.95 -8.06 15.40
C SER A 65 5.53 -9.05 16.50
N GLN A 66 4.30 -8.95 16.99
CA GLN A 66 3.78 -9.86 18.01
C GLN A 66 3.63 -11.29 17.51
N VAL A 67 3.10 -11.48 16.29
CA VAL A 67 2.97 -12.81 15.67
C VAL A 67 4.33 -13.47 15.48
N GLN A 68 5.34 -12.71 15.03
CA GLN A 68 6.68 -13.25 14.86
C GLN A 68 7.35 -13.61 16.20
N LYS A 69 7.11 -12.81 17.25
CA LYS A 69 7.55 -13.13 18.61
C LYS A 69 6.89 -14.41 19.12
N ALA A 70 5.58 -14.56 18.95
CA ALA A 70 4.84 -15.77 19.34
C ALA A 70 5.32 -17.01 18.58
N ARG A 71 5.53 -16.86 17.25
CA ARG A 71 6.07 -17.91 16.38
C ARG A 71 7.42 -18.42 16.88
N LYS A 72 8.36 -17.52 17.17
CA LYS A 72 9.69 -17.87 17.70
C LYS A 72 9.58 -18.64 19.03
N ARG A 73 8.71 -18.20 19.93
CA ARG A 73 8.49 -18.85 21.24
C ARG A 73 7.95 -20.27 21.08
N LEU A 74 7.01 -20.47 20.17
CA LEU A 74 6.42 -21.79 19.87
C LEU A 74 7.47 -22.79 19.35
N PHE A 75 8.27 -22.39 18.36
CA PHE A 75 9.28 -23.29 17.79
C PHE A 75 10.38 -23.65 18.80
N LEU A 76 10.78 -22.70 19.65
CA LEU A 76 11.73 -22.98 20.73
C LEU A 76 11.17 -23.99 21.75
N SER A 77 9.88 -23.92 22.09
CA SER A 77 9.28 -24.85 23.06
C SER A 77 9.12 -26.27 22.49
N ILE A 78 8.80 -26.40 21.20
CA ILE A 78 8.75 -27.70 20.52
C ILE A 78 10.15 -28.33 20.47
N ASN A 79 11.17 -27.57 20.07
CA ASN A 79 12.55 -28.07 19.96
C ASN A 79 13.19 -28.43 21.31
N ARG A 80 12.83 -27.73 22.40
CA ARG A 80 13.29 -28.13 23.74
C ARG A 80 12.67 -29.45 24.19
N ARG A 81 11.38 -29.68 23.88
CA ARG A 81 10.69 -30.92 24.23
C ARG A 81 11.26 -32.13 23.47
N SER A 82 11.64 -31.97 22.20
CA SER A 82 12.24 -33.07 21.45
C SER A 82 13.63 -33.48 21.97
N LYS A 83 14.44 -32.54 22.48
CA LYS A 83 15.76 -32.83 23.05
C LYS A 83 15.74 -33.53 24.42
N LEU A 84 14.66 -33.39 25.18
CA LEU A 84 14.50 -34.07 26.48
C LEU A 84 13.95 -35.50 26.34
N ALA A 85 13.43 -35.85 25.17
CA ALA A 85 12.83 -37.15 24.86
C ALA A 85 13.78 -38.08 24.10
N ALA A 86 15.03 -37.68 23.85
CA ALA A 86 16.09 -38.44 23.21
C ALA A 86 17.20 -38.75 24.20
#